data_AF-A0A1V9BE81-F1
#
_entry.id   AF-A0A1V9BE81-F1
#
_cell.length_a   1.000
_cell.length_b   1.000
_cell.length_c   1.000
_cell.angle_alpha   90.00
_cell.angle_beta   90.00
_cell.angle_gamma   90.00
#
_symmetry.space_group_name_H-M   'P 1'
#
loop_
_entity.id
_entity.type
_entity.pdbx_description
1 polymer ?
#
loop_
_entity_poly.entity_id
_entity_poly.type
_entity_poly.pdbx_seq_one_letter_code
_entity_poly.pdbx_strand_id
1 'polypeptide(L)'
;MGVVHDVWLVTRELLEATALPWPAEEREARLMQVDELLRRREARLRELRPPYSEEEERLGREIVAWNQEIEARLRQVRDEIRGDLRMAGAKRQANARYVHPYEQPLSFDGMFYDKRR
;
A
#
# COMPACT_ATOMS: atom_id res chain seq x y z
N MET A 1 -4.46 -10.82 32.32
CA MET A 1 -3.55 -10.47 31.22
C MET A 1 -3.46 -8.95 31.18
N GLY A 2 -2.25 -8.38 31.23
CA GLY A 2 -2.05 -6.92 31.36
C GLY A 2 -2.09 -6.18 30.03
N VAL A 3 -2.36 -4.87 30.06
CA VAL A 3 -2.50 -4.03 28.85
C VAL A 3 -1.26 -4.10 27.94
N VAL A 4 -0.05 -4.17 28.52
CA VAL A 4 1.20 -4.32 27.75
C VAL A 4 1.20 -5.61 26.93
N HIS A 5 0.73 -6.71 27.51
CA HIS A 5 0.61 -7.99 26.80
C HIS A 5 -0.42 -7.90 25.67
N ASP A 6 -1.53 -7.18 25.87
CA ASP A 6 -2.53 -6.98 24.82
C ASP A 6 -1.98 -6.15 23.66
N VAL A 7 -1.21 -5.09 23.94
CA VAL A 7 -0.49 -4.33 22.90
C VAL A 7 0.51 -5.21 22.17
N TRP A 8 1.24 -6.06 22.90
CA TRP A 8 2.21 -7.00 22.32
C TRP A 8 1.53 -7.98 21.36
N LEU A 9 0.41 -8.59 21.76
CA LEU A 9 -0.37 -9.49 20.91
C LEU A 9 -0.83 -8.81 19.62
N VAL A 10 -1.46 -7.63 19.71
CA VAL A 10 -1.94 -6.92 18.52
C VAL A 10 -0.77 -6.48 17.64
N THR A 11 0.37 -6.09 18.23
CA THR A 11 1.58 -5.74 17.46
C THR A 11 2.13 -6.95 16.72
N ARG A 12 2.08 -8.15 17.32
CA ARG A 12 2.44 -9.39 16.65
C ARG A 12 1.49 -9.73 15.50
N GLU A 13 0.17 -9.65 15.73
CA GLU A 13 -0.83 -9.83 14.66
C GLU A 13 -0.58 -8.86 13.49
N LEU A 14 -0.23 -7.60 13.80
CA LEU A 14 0.10 -6.59 12.80
C LEU A 14 1.40 -6.90 12.05
N LEU A 15 2.41 -7.43 12.73
CA LEU A 15 3.65 -7.89 12.09
C LEU A 15 3.35 -9.02 11.10
N GLU A 16 2.52 -9.99 11.48
CA GLU A 16 2.11 -11.10 10.61
C GLU A 16 1.28 -10.59 9.42
N ALA A 17 0.30 -9.70 9.65
CA ALA A 17 -0.52 -9.11 8.59
C ALA A 17 0.29 -8.27 7.58
N THR A 18 1.40 -7.67 8.02
CA THR A 18 2.29 -6.89 7.15
C THR A 18 3.38 -7.74 6.47
N ALA A 19 3.40 -9.05 6.68
CA ALA A 19 4.36 -9.94 6.03
C ALA A 19 4.29 -9.82 4.50
N LEU A 20 5.46 -9.65 3.89
CA LEU A 20 5.62 -9.54 2.44
C LEU A 20 5.77 -10.93 1.81
N PRO A 21 5.46 -11.08 0.51
CA PRO A 21 4.91 -10.07 -0.41
C PRO A 21 3.40 -9.82 -0.24
N TRP A 22 2.89 -8.74 -0.83
CA TRP A 22 1.44 -8.45 -0.91
C TRP A 22 0.95 -8.61 -2.36
N PRO A 23 0.29 -9.74 -2.69
CA PRO A 23 -0.32 -9.94 -4.00
C PRO A 23 -1.35 -8.85 -4.30
N ALA A 24 -1.49 -8.46 -5.58
CA ALA A 24 -2.35 -7.34 -5.97
C ALA A 24 -3.83 -7.61 -5.65
N GLU A 25 -4.26 -8.86 -5.79
CA GLU A 25 -5.60 -9.37 -5.52
C GLU A 25 -5.97 -9.38 -4.04
N GLU A 26 -4.99 -9.56 -3.15
CA GLU A 26 -5.20 -9.57 -1.69
C GLU A 26 -4.96 -8.21 -1.04
N ARG A 27 -4.38 -7.27 -1.79
CA ARG A 27 -3.87 -6.01 -1.26
C ARG A 27 -4.92 -5.19 -0.51
N GLU A 28 -6.13 -5.09 -1.07
CA GLU A 28 -7.24 -4.35 -0.44
C GLU A 28 -7.65 -4.99 0.90
N ALA A 29 -7.85 -6.31 0.91
CA ALA A 29 -8.23 -7.05 2.11
C ALA A 29 -7.15 -6.94 3.21
N ARG A 30 -5.87 -7.02 2.83
CA ARG A 30 -4.75 -6.83 3.75
C ARG A 30 -4.66 -5.41 4.28
N LEU A 31 -4.91 -4.38 3.46
CA LEU A 31 -4.99 -2.99 3.94
C LEU A 31 -6.10 -2.81 4.98
N MET A 32 -7.28 -3.38 4.75
CA MET A 32 -8.40 -3.33 5.70
C MET A 32 -8.03 -4.02 7.02
N GLN A 33 -7.39 -5.20 6.95
CA GLN A 33 -6.94 -5.91 8.15
C GLN A 33 -5.91 -5.10 8.93
N VAL A 34 -4.94 -4.49 8.25
CA VAL A 34 -3.92 -3.63 8.88
C VAL A 34 -4.55 -2.40 9.53
N ASP A 35 -5.52 -1.74 8.89
CA ASP A 35 -6.22 -0.58 9.46
C ASP A 35 -6.95 -0.95 10.77
N GLU A 36 -7.65 -2.08 10.77
CA GLU A 36 -8.35 -2.57 11.97
C GLU A 36 -7.36 -2.89 13.11
N LEU A 37 -6.27 -3.57 12.80
CA LEU A 37 -5.22 -3.90 13.78
C LEU A 37 -4.56 -2.63 14.35
N LEU A 38 -4.31 -1.61 13.52
CA LEU A 38 -3.77 -0.33 13.96
C LEU A 38 -4.72 0.39 14.92
N ARG A 39 -6.03 0.43 14.61
CA ARG A 39 -7.05 1.02 15.50
C ARG A 39 -7.15 0.29 16.83
N ARG A 40 -7.18 -1.06 16.80
CA ARG A 40 -7.17 -1.89 18.01
C ARG A 40 -5.93 -1.62 18.86
N ARG A 41 -4.75 -1.55 18.22
CA ARG A 41 -3.48 -1.26 18.91
C ARG A 41 -3.49 0.14 19.54
N GLU A 42 -3.97 1.14 18.81
CA GLU A 42 -4.04 2.52 19.30
C GLU A 42 -4.91 2.63 20.57
N ALA A 43 -6.07 1.97 20.59
CA ALA A 43 -6.93 1.95 21.77
C ALA A 43 -6.19 1.39 22.99
N ARG A 44 -5.47 0.28 22.84
CA ARG A 44 -4.70 -0.35 23.93
C ARG A 44 -3.50 0.48 24.37
N LEU A 45 -2.79 1.12 23.44
CA LEU A 45 -1.65 1.99 23.77
C LEU A 45 -2.07 3.15 24.69
N ARG A 46 -3.29 3.69 24.54
CA ARG A 46 -3.80 4.78 25.39
C ARG A 46 -4.03 4.36 26.85
N GLU A 47 -4.24 3.07 27.08
CA GLU A 47 -4.48 2.47 28.41
C GLU A 47 -3.18 2.20 29.18
N LEU A 48 -2.01 2.26 28.53
CA LEU A 48 -0.72 2.01 29.18
C LEU A 48 -0.43 3.02 30.30
N ARG A 49 -0.08 2.50 31.48
CA ARG A 49 0.28 3.29 32.67
C ARG A 49 1.40 2.60 33.45
N PRO A 50 2.46 3.33 33.87
CA PRO A 50 3.48 2.80 34.75
C PRO A 50 2.95 2.61 36.19
N PRO A 51 3.65 1.85 37.05
CA PRO A 51 4.92 1.15 36.81
C PRO A 51 4.76 -0.14 35.99
N TYR A 52 5.83 -0.54 35.28
CA TYR A 52 5.87 -1.80 34.53
C TYR A 52 6.78 -2.82 35.23
N SER A 53 6.41 -4.09 35.14
CA SER A 53 7.26 -5.21 35.54
C SER A 53 8.39 -5.45 34.53
N GLU A 54 9.45 -6.17 34.95
CA GLU A 54 10.56 -6.55 34.07
C GLU A 54 10.09 -7.31 32.81
N GLU A 55 9.05 -8.14 32.96
CA GLU A 55 8.43 -8.86 31.85
C GLU A 55 7.76 -7.88 30.87
N GLU A 56 6.99 -6.93 31.38
CA GLU A 56 6.34 -5.91 30.55
C GLU A 56 7.35 -5.00 29.85
N GLU A 57 8.47 -4.68 30.49
CA GLU A 57 9.56 -3.95 29.84
C GLU A 57 10.20 -4.76 28.70
N ARG A 58 10.35 -6.08 28.87
CA ARG A 58 10.82 -6.97 27.79
C ARG A 58 9.85 -6.96 26.62
N LEU A 59 8.55 -7.12 26.87
CA LEU A 59 7.52 -7.06 25.83
C LEU A 59 7.51 -5.68 25.14
N GLY A 60 7.71 -4.59 25.90
CA GLY A 60 7.84 -3.23 25.38
C GLY A 60 8.99 -3.10 24.37
N ARG A 61 10.15 -3.71 24.64
CA ARG A 61 11.28 -3.72 23.71
C ARG A 61 10.95 -4.47 22.41
N GLU A 62 10.26 -5.60 22.50
CA GLU A 62 9.79 -6.35 21.32
C GLU A 62 8.79 -5.55 20.50
N ILE A 63 7.81 -4.88 21.14
CA ILE A 63 6.83 -4.01 20.48
C ILE A 63 7.55 -2.93 19.66
N VAL A 64 8.56 -2.28 20.24
CA VAL A 64 9.32 -1.22 19.54
C VAL A 64 10.09 -1.79 18.35
N ALA A 65 10.73 -2.94 18.50
CA ALA A 65 11.46 -3.60 17.41
C ALA A 65 10.53 -3.96 16.24
N TRP A 66 9.39 -4.59 16.54
CA TRP A 66 8.40 -4.94 15.52
C TRP A 66 7.77 -3.73 14.85
N ASN A 67 7.56 -2.63 15.58
CA ASN A 67 7.03 -1.40 15.00
C ASN A 67 7.94 -0.85 13.89
N GLN A 68 9.26 -0.92 14.05
CA GLN A 68 10.22 -0.49 13.02
C GLN A 68 10.12 -1.36 11.75
N GLU A 69 9.97 -2.68 11.93
CA GLU A 69 9.82 -3.62 10.83
C GLU A 69 8.48 -3.44 10.09
N ILE A 70 7.38 -3.29 10.83
CA ILE A 70 6.05 -2.97 10.30
C ILE A 70 6.11 -1.69 9.45
N GLU A 71 6.73 -0.62 9.95
CA GLU A 71 6.89 0.63 9.22
C GLU A 71 7.71 0.48 7.93
N ALA A 72 8.76 -0.34 7.94
CA ALA A 72 9.53 -0.63 6.74
C ALA A 72 8.69 -1.36 5.68
N ARG A 73 7.96 -2.41 6.10
CA ARG A 73 7.08 -3.20 5.22
C ARG A 73 5.95 -2.35 4.63
N LEU A 74 5.28 -1.53 5.44
CA LEU A 74 4.21 -0.65 4.97
C LEU A 74 4.71 0.45 4.02
N ARG A 75 5.93 0.96 4.23
CA ARG A 75 6.57 1.88 3.27
C ARG A 75 6.80 1.21 1.92
N GLN A 76 7.29 -0.03 1.92
CA GLN A 76 7.48 -0.81 0.70
C GLN A 76 6.15 -1.02 -0.03
N VAL A 77 5.10 -1.49 0.65
CA VAL A 77 3.77 -1.70 0.05
C VAL A 77 3.22 -0.38 -0.54
N ARG A 78 3.38 0.74 0.17
CA ARG A 78 2.99 2.06 -0.34
C ARG A 78 3.71 2.41 -1.63
N ASP A 79 5.01 2.12 -1.72
CA ASP A 79 5.81 2.46 -2.89
C ASP A 79 5.49 1.54 -4.08
N GLU A 80 5.17 0.26 -3.83
CA GLU A 80 4.61 -0.66 -4.83
C GLU A 80 3.27 -0.14 -5.39
N ILE A 81 2.33 0.26 -4.52
CA ILE A 81 1.04 0.87 -4.93
C ILE A 81 1.27 2.11 -5.80
N ARG A 82 2.20 2.99 -5.41
CA ARG A 82 2.54 4.18 -6.19
C ARG A 82 3.09 3.83 -7.57
N GLY A 83 3.92 2.79 -7.66
CA GLY A 83 4.43 2.24 -8.91
C GLY A 83 3.28 1.81 -9.83
N ASP A 84 2.36 1.00 -9.30
CA ASP A 84 1.21 0.49 -10.05
C ASP A 84 0.31 1.61 -10.59
N LEU A 85 0.03 2.63 -9.77
CA LEU A 85 -0.75 3.81 -10.18
C LEU A 85 -0.08 4.59 -11.31
N ARG A 86 1.25 4.76 -11.27
CA ARG A 86 2.00 5.43 -12.34
C ARG A 86 1.93 4.63 -13.64
N MET A 87 2.09 3.31 -13.58
CA MET A 87 1.98 2.45 -14.76
C MET A 87 0.57 2.47 -15.37
N ALA A 88 -0.47 2.44 -14.54
CA ALA A 88 -1.85 2.55 -14.99
C ALA A 88 -2.11 3.89 -15.70
N GLY A 89 -1.58 4.99 -15.16
CA GLY A 89 -1.64 6.31 -15.80
C GLY A 89 -0.91 6.36 -17.14
N ALA A 90 0.30 5.81 -17.22
CA ALA A 90 1.08 5.75 -18.46
C ALA A 90 0.38 4.93 -19.55
N LYS A 91 -0.24 3.79 -19.21
CA LYS A 91 -1.03 2.99 -20.15
C LYS A 91 -2.24 3.77 -20.70
N ARG A 92 -2.93 4.55 -19.86
CA ARG A 92 -4.03 5.42 -20.31
C ARG A 92 -3.56 6.50 -21.28
N GLN A 93 -2.43 7.15 -20.99
CA GLN A 93 -1.87 8.16 -21.89
C GLN A 93 -1.39 7.56 -23.22
N ALA A 94 -0.76 6.38 -23.18
CA ALA A 94 -0.35 5.66 -24.39
C ALA A 94 -1.56 5.25 -25.24
N ASN A 95 -2.62 4.72 -24.63
CA ASN A 95 -3.85 4.37 -25.35
C ASN A 95 -4.55 5.61 -25.94
N ALA A 96 -4.66 6.72 -25.20
CA ALA A 96 -5.21 7.97 -25.75
C ALA A 96 -4.38 8.48 -26.94
N ARG A 97 -3.05 8.43 -26.84
CA ARG A 97 -2.13 8.74 -27.93
C ARG A 97 -2.18 7.76 -29.10
N TYR A 98 -2.72 6.57 -28.93
CA TYR A 98 -2.96 5.58 -30.01
C TYR A 98 -4.35 5.70 -30.62
N VAL A 99 -5.33 6.29 -29.91
CA VAL A 99 -6.68 6.56 -30.43
C VAL A 99 -6.70 7.86 -31.26
N HIS A 100 -6.06 8.92 -30.77
CA HIS A 100 -6.01 10.22 -31.46
C HIS A 100 -5.25 10.30 -32.81
N PRO A 101 -4.33 9.39 -33.21
CA PRO A 101 -3.75 9.37 -34.55
C PRO A 101 -4.70 8.88 -35.64
N TYR A 102 -5.76 8.15 -35.27
CA TYR A 102 -6.83 7.73 -36.20
C TYR A 102 -8.02 8.70 -36.19
N GLU A 103 -8.03 9.66 -35.26
CA GLU A 103 -8.95 10.80 -35.22
C GLU A 103 -8.31 12.06 -35.84
N GLN A 104 -7.50 11.90 -36.90
CA GLN A 104 -7.28 13.06 -37.76
C GLN A 104 -8.63 13.39 -38.41
N PRO A 105 -9.11 14.65 -38.37
CA PRO A 105 -10.05 15.07 -39.38
C PRO A 105 -9.33 14.83 -40.70
N LEU A 106 -9.96 14.10 -41.61
CA LEU A 106 -9.66 14.21 -43.04
C LEU A 106 -9.79 15.71 -43.36
N SER A 107 -8.69 16.47 -43.24
CA SER A 107 -8.53 17.74 -43.90
C SER A 107 -8.64 17.41 -45.36
N PHE A 108 -9.85 17.64 -45.86
CA PHE A 108 -10.25 17.59 -47.25
C PHE A 108 -9.52 18.72 -47.97
N ASP A 109 -8.21 18.60 -48.15
CA ASP A 109 -7.49 19.36 -49.16
C ASP A 109 -7.06 18.36 -50.22
N GLY A 110 -7.92 18.26 -51.23
CA GLY A 110 -7.84 17.28 -52.29
C GLY A 110 -6.56 17.47 -53.10
N MET A 111 -5.69 16.47 -53.10
CA MET A 111 -4.77 16.26 -54.20
C MET A 111 -4.38 14.78 -54.31
N PHE A 112 -5.28 13.97 -54.90
CA PHE A 112 -4.85 12.72 -55.51
C PHE A 112 -4.29 13.03 -56.89
N TYR A 113 -2.97 12.98 -57.01
CA TYR A 113 -2.29 12.93 -58.30
C TYR A 113 -2.62 11.61 -58.98
N ASP A 114 -3.61 11.61 -59.87
CA ASP A 114 -3.68 10.61 -60.92
C ASP A 114 -2.75 11.05 -62.05
N LYS A 115 -1.60 10.40 -62.18
CA LYS A 115 -0.92 10.26 -63.46
C LYS A 115 -0.32 8.87 -63.58
N ARG A 116 -1.14 7.94 -64.08
CA ARG A 116 -0.63 6.84 -64.94
C ARG A 116 -0.38 7.38 -66.35
N ARG A 117 0.89 7.46 -66.75
CA ARG A 117 1.44 7.05 -68.06
C ARG A 117 2.93 7.37 -68.13
#